data_AF-A0A813HPG0-F1
#
_entry.id   AF-A0A813HPG0-F1
#
_cell.length_a   1.000
_cell.length_b   1.000
_cell.length_c   1.000
_cell.angle_alpha   90.00
_cell.angle_beta   90.00
_cell.angle_gamma   90.00
#
_symmetry.space_group_name_H-M   'P 1'
#
loop_
_entity.id
_entity.type
_entity.pdbx_description
1 polymer ?
#
loop_
_entity_poly.entity_id
_entity_poly.type
_entity_poly.pdbx_seq_one_letter_code
_entity_poly.pdbx_strand_id
1 'polypeptide(L)'
;MSHQISMASEHRAEEADAGPPSSSSPPATVPEIGISCFAFPEKGSERCREEVVCQVLAACTNLGFMNVVGHGVPQPIIGGLLEALSEFFRSSLEQKETCVPSSQNLTSRGYTHYKAEEVDVFLTRPRPRALREAFSFGPADHQNGRPFGTNTYPDFIPDFRPCIDAYYTEMERLEKVMLEIFTLALARASKAAP
;
A
#
# COMPACT_ATOMS: atom_id res chain seq x y z
N MET A 1 -1.88 22.43 62.14
CA MET A 1 -2.49 22.69 60.83
C MET A 1 -1.96 21.64 59.89
N SER A 2 -2.84 20.70 59.56
CA SER A 2 -2.60 19.52 58.73
C SER A 2 -2.58 19.88 57.24
N HIS A 3 -2.05 18.93 56.46
CA HIS A 3 -2.21 18.70 55.02
C HIS A 3 -1.20 19.43 54.10
N GLN A 4 -0.60 18.81 53.08
CA GLN A 4 -0.39 17.41 52.69
C GLN A 4 0.54 17.47 51.47
N ILE A 5 1.58 16.64 51.43
CA ILE A 5 2.37 16.35 50.22
C ILE A 5 1.67 15.19 49.50
N SER A 6 1.26 15.37 48.24
CA SER A 6 0.86 14.34 47.26
C SER A 6 0.24 15.04 46.03
N MET A 7 0.43 14.71 44.75
CA MET A 7 0.83 13.49 44.05
C MET A 7 1.54 13.91 42.75
N ALA A 8 2.64 13.25 42.40
CA ALA A 8 3.07 13.15 41.01
C ALA A 8 2.12 12.14 40.33
N SER A 9 1.41 12.58 39.29
CA SER A 9 0.60 11.70 38.45
C SER A 9 1.48 11.16 37.33
N GLU A 10 2.05 9.98 37.55
CA GLU A 10 2.69 9.18 36.51
C GLU A 10 1.59 8.68 35.55
N HIS A 11 1.53 9.27 34.35
CA HIS A 11 0.66 8.79 33.29
C HIS A 11 1.27 7.51 32.68
N ARG A 12 1.08 6.38 33.37
CA ARG A 12 1.48 5.05 32.89
C ARG A 12 0.66 4.74 31.63
N ALA A 13 1.35 4.43 30.53
CA ALA A 13 0.74 3.93 29.32
C ALA A 13 0.01 2.61 29.64
N GLU A 14 -1.29 2.57 29.37
CA GLU A 14 -2.07 1.33 29.36
C GLU A 14 -1.50 0.42 28.26
N GLU A 15 -0.85 -0.67 28.69
CA GLU A 15 -0.47 -1.78 27.81
C GLU A 15 -1.74 -2.37 27.18
N ALA A 16 -1.68 -2.60 25.87
CA ALA A 16 -2.74 -3.26 25.13
C ALA A 16 -2.96 -4.67 25.69
N ASP A 17 -4.16 -4.91 26.22
CA ASP A 17 -4.63 -6.22 26.68
C ASP A 17 -4.55 -7.23 25.52
N ALA A 18 -3.57 -8.13 25.60
CA ALA A 18 -3.40 -9.22 24.67
C ALA A 18 -4.53 -10.22 24.91
N GLY A 19 -5.56 -10.15 24.04
CA GLY A 19 -6.68 -11.09 24.06
C GLY A 19 -6.23 -12.57 24.07
N PRO A 20 -7.14 -13.49 24.44
CA PRO A 20 -6.79 -14.89 24.68
C PRO A 20 -6.11 -15.54 23.46
N PRO A 21 -5.16 -16.46 23.68
CA PRO A 21 -4.39 -17.06 22.59
C PRO A 21 -5.32 -17.77 21.61
N SER A 22 -5.34 -17.26 20.39
CA SER A 22 -5.94 -17.90 19.22
C SER A 22 -5.27 -19.26 18.98
N SER A 23 -6.06 -20.31 18.81
CA SER A 23 -5.58 -21.62 18.35
C SER A 23 -5.03 -21.46 16.93
N SER A 24 -3.70 -21.32 16.80
CA SER A 24 -3.07 -21.04 15.51
C SER A 24 -3.08 -22.29 14.63
N SER A 25 -3.85 -22.22 13.53
CA SER A 25 -3.50 -22.98 12.32
C SER A 25 -2.08 -22.61 11.91
N PRO A 26 -1.30 -23.52 11.29
CA PRO A 26 -0.01 -23.17 10.73
C PRO A 26 -0.17 -21.96 9.80
N PRO A 27 0.77 -21.00 9.82
CA PRO A 27 0.65 -19.78 9.03
C PRO A 27 0.47 -20.15 7.55
N ALA A 28 -0.59 -19.63 6.93
CA ALA A 28 -0.79 -19.80 5.50
C ALA A 28 0.43 -19.25 4.76
N THR A 29 1.02 -20.05 3.88
CA THR A 29 2.16 -19.60 3.06
C THR A 29 1.62 -18.77 1.90
N VAL A 30 2.08 -17.53 1.76
CA VAL A 30 1.73 -16.67 0.62
C VAL A 30 2.45 -17.20 -0.62
N PRO A 31 1.73 -17.57 -1.70
CA PRO A 31 2.35 -18.12 -2.90
C PRO A 31 3.20 -17.07 -3.61
N GLU A 32 4.39 -17.46 -4.07
CA GLU A 32 5.23 -16.65 -4.95
C GLU A 32 4.99 -17.07 -6.40
N ILE A 33 4.63 -16.12 -7.27
CA ILE A 33 4.24 -16.37 -8.66
C ILE A 33 5.13 -15.53 -9.59
N GLY A 34 5.90 -16.22 -10.44
CA GLY A 34 6.75 -15.61 -11.44
C GLY A 34 5.99 -15.27 -12.72
N ILE A 35 5.86 -13.99 -13.05
CA ILE A 35 5.08 -13.52 -14.21
C ILE A 35 5.93 -13.09 -15.41
N SER A 36 7.20 -13.49 -15.46
CA SER A 36 8.14 -13.06 -16.51
C SER A 36 7.62 -13.33 -17.93
N CYS A 37 6.87 -14.42 -18.16
CA CYS A 37 6.29 -14.72 -19.47
C CYS A 37 5.14 -13.79 -19.90
N PHE A 38 4.60 -12.99 -18.97
CA PHE A 38 3.68 -11.90 -19.27
C PHE A 38 4.39 -10.54 -19.29
N ALA A 39 5.35 -10.32 -18.38
CA ALA A 39 6.10 -9.07 -18.32
C ALA A 39 7.06 -8.90 -19.52
N PHE A 40 7.51 -10.01 -20.12
CA PHE A 40 8.42 -10.06 -21.27
C PHE A 40 7.88 -11.08 -22.31
N PRO A 41 6.83 -10.71 -23.09
CA PRO A 41 6.14 -11.63 -23.98
C PRO A 41 7.05 -12.31 -25.02
N GLU A 42 8.12 -11.64 -25.45
CA GLU A 42 9.10 -12.17 -26.39
C GLU A 42 9.92 -13.35 -25.85
N LYS A 43 9.88 -13.57 -24.52
CA LYS A 43 10.59 -14.65 -23.82
C LYS A 43 9.64 -15.71 -23.26
N GLY A 44 8.33 -15.49 -23.33
CA GLY A 44 7.31 -16.35 -22.74
C GLY A 44 6.85 -17.47 -23.67
N SER A 45 6.77 -18.70 -23.14
CA SER A 45 6.05 -19.78 -23.83
C SER A 45 4.57 -19.78 -23.42
N GLU A 46 3.68 -20.25 -24.30
CA GLU A 46 2.25 -20.43 -23.99
C GLU A 46 2.05 -21.31 -22.74
N ARG A 47 2.86 -22.36 -22.59
CA ARG A 47 2.84 -23.22 -21.39
C ARG A 47 3.12 -22.42 -20.10
N CYS A 48 4.13 -21.54 -20.10
CA CYS A 48 4.40 -20.69 -18.93
C CYS A 48 3.19 -19.79 -18.61
N ARG A 49 2.56 -19.22 -19.64
CA ARG A 49 1.39 -18.35 -19.45
C ARG A 49 0.22 -19.10 -18.84
N GLU A 50 -0.05 -20.31 -19.32
CA GLU A 50 -1.07 -21.18 -18.74
C GLU A 50 -0.78 -21.55 -17.28
N GLU A 51 0.47 -21.87 -16.95
CA GLU A 51 0.90 -22.19 -15.59
C GLU A 51 0.71 -20.99 -14.65
N VAL A 52 1.09 -19.79 -15.07
CA VAL A 52 0.88 -18.55 -14.30
C VAL A 52 -0.61 -18.26 -14.10
N VAL A 53 -1.43 -18.41 -15.14
CA VAL A 53 -2.89 -18.21 -15.04
C VAL A 53 -3.51 -19.18 -14.03
N CYS A 54 -3.08 -20.45 -14.01
CA CYS A 54 -3.56 -21.42 -13.04
C CYS A 54 -3.13 -21.08 -11.61
N GLN A 55 -1.88 -20.64 -11.41
CA GLN A 55 -1.38 -20.24 -10.11
C GLN A 55 -2.11 -19.00 -9.56
N VAL A 56 -2.34 -17.99 -10.41
CA VAL A 56 -3.07 -16.78 -10.02
C VAL A 56 -4.53 -17.10 -9.70
N LEU A 57 -5.20 -17.93 -10.51
CA LEU A 57 -6.55 -18.39 -10.21
C LEU A 57 -6.62 -19.07 -8.83
N ALA A 58 -5.70 -20.00 -8.56
CA ALA A 58 -5.64 -20.72 -7.29
C ALA A 58 -5.35 -19.78 -6.10
N ALA A 59 -4.46 -18.80 -6.26
CA ALA A 59 -4.17 -17.82 -5.22
C ALA A 59 -5.40 -16.93 -4.93
N CYS A 60 -6.12 -16.48 -5.96
CA CYS A 60 -7.31 -15.65 -5.83
C CYS A 60 -8.51 -16.39 -5.21
N THR A 61 -8.68 -17.70 -5.48
CA THR A 61 -9.81 -18.48 -4.96
C THR A 61 -9.55 -19.11 -3.60
N ASN A 62 -8.30 -19.06 -3.11
CA ASN A 62 -7.92 -19.60 -1.81
C ASN A 62 -7.54 -18.48 -0.83
N LEU A 63 -6.28 -18.03 -0.84
CA LEU A 63 -5.78 -17.06 0.13
C LEU A 63 -6.22 -15.62 -0.16
N GLY A 64 -6.45 -15.29 -1.44
CA GLY A 64 -6.69 -13.92 -1.89
C GLY A 64 -5.43 -13.05 -1.99
N PHE A 65 -4.24 -13.63 -1.74
CA PHE A 65 -2.94 -12.93 -1.74
C PHE A 65 -1.87 -13.74 -2.48
N MET A 66 -0.89 -13.04 -3.06
CA MET A 66 0.29 -13.61 -3.71
C MET A 66 1.46 -12.62 -3.73
N ASN A 67 2.68 -13.13 -3.74
CA ASN A 67 3.89 -12.36 -4.05
C ASN A 67 4.16 -12.49 -5.55
N VAL A 68 4.26 -11.38 -6.25
CA VAL A 68 4.55 -11.37 -7.70
C VAL A 68 6.04 -11.15 -7.89
N VAL A 69 6.72 -12.04 -8.61
CA VAL A 69 8.14 -11.92 -8.97
C VAL A 69 8.31 -11.93 -10.50
N GLY A 70 9.44 -11.44 -10.99
CA GLY A 70 9.67 -11.34 -12.45
C GLY A 70 8.75 -10.32 -13.15
N HIS A 71 8.18 -9.37 -12.41
CA HIS A 71 7.27 -8.33 -12.92
C HIS A 71 7.94 -7.27 -13.81
N GLY A 72 9.28 -7.18 -13.78
CA GLY A 72 10.05 -6.30 -14.63
C GLY A 72 10.05 -4.83 -14.23
N VAL A 73 9.64 -4.48 -13.00
CA VAL A 73 9.80 -3.11 -12.49
C VAL A 73 11.30 -2.88 -12.20
N PRO A 74 11.94 -1.87 -12.80
CA PRO A 74 13.36 -1.63 -12.63
C PRO A 74 13.74 -1.31 -11.17
N GLN A 75 14.76 -1.99 -10.65
CA GLN A 75 15.28 -1.75 -9.29
C GLN A 75 15.68 -0.29 -9.04
N PRO A 76 16.29 0.46 -9.98
CA PRO A 76 16.57 1.88 -9.78
C PRO A 76 15.33 2.75 -9.55
N ILE A 77 14.18 2.39 -10.13
CA ILE A 77 12.92 3.13 -9.94
C ILE A 77 12.35 2.87 -8.54
N ILE A 78 12.41 1.63 -8.07
CA ILE A 78 12.04 1.28 -6.69
C ILE A 78 12.98 1.99 -5.70
N GLY A 79 14.29 1.96 -5.97
CA GLY A 79 15.29 2.64 -5.16
C GLY A 79 15.02 4.14 -5.03
N GLY A 80 14.80 4.82 -6.16
CA GLY A 80 14.49 6.26 -6.19
C GLY A 80 13.21 6.62 -5.41
N LEU A 81 12.15 5.82 -5.55
CA LEU A 81 10.93 5.98 -4.73
C LEU A 81 11.25 5.89 -3.23
N LEU A 82 11.92 4.81 -2.83
CA LEU A 82 12.22 4.55 -1.42
C LEU A 82 13.10 5.64 -0.83
N GLU A 83 14.10 6.12 -1.58
CA GLU A 83 15.00 7.18 -1.13
C GLU A 83 14.26 8.51 -0.96
N ALA A 84 13.44 8.92 -1.94
CA ALA A 84 12.62 10.14 -1.85
C ALA A 84 11.63 10.11 -0.67
N LEU A 85 10.93 8.99 -0.45
CA LEU A 85 10.04 8.82 0.70
C LEU A 85 10.83 8.81 2.02
N SER A 86 12.01 8.19 2.03
CA SER A 86 12.86 8.14 3.21
C SER A 86 13.38 9.52 3.61
N GLU A 87 13.74 10.36 2.64
CA GLU A 87 14.11 11.76 2.87
C GLU A 87 12.92 12.58 3.39
N PHE A 88 11.74 12.41 2.77
CA PHE A 88 10.51 13.08 3.22
C PHE A 88 10.17 12.75 4.67
N PHE A 89 10.12 11.47 5.05
CA PHE A 89 9.72 11.09 6.41
C PHE A 89 10.75 11.47 7.49
N ARG A 90 12.03 11.63 7.11
CA ARG A 90 13.09 12.17 7.99
C ARG A 90 13.05 13.69 8.16
N SER A 91 12.32 14.40 7.29
CA SER A 91 12.19 15.85 7.37
C SER A 91 11.43 16.29 8.62
N SER A 92 11.56 17.57 8.99
CA SER A 92 10.87 18.12 10.15
C SER A 92 9.34 18.01 9.99
N LEU A 93 8.63 17.97 11.12
CA LEU A 93 7.15 17.96 11.08
C LEU A 93 6.62 19.20 10.34
N GLU A 94 7.21 20.38 10.57
CA GLU A 94 6.84 21.62 9.89
C GLU A 94 6.92 21.49 8.36
N GLN A 95 7.98 20.88 7.84
CA GLN A 95 8.12 20.61 6.41
C GLN A 95 7.06 19.61 5.92
N LYS A 96 6.84 18.50 6.64
CA LYS A 96 5.84 17.50 6.26
C LYS A 96 4.42 18.06 6.27
N GLU A 97 4.12 18.97 7.19
CA GLU A 97 2.82 19.65 7.31
C GLU A 97 2.47 20.52 6.09
N THR A 98 3.47 21.04 5.38
CA THR A 98 3.24 21.75 4.09
C THR A 98 2.67 20.85 3.00
N CYS A 99 2.78 19.52 3.17
CA CYS A 99 2.28 18.53 2.23
C CYS A 99 0.93 17.92 2.62
N VAL A 100 0.27 18.42 3.68
CA VAL A 100 -1.08 17.99 4.05
C VAL A 100 -2.07 18.50 2.99
N PRO A 101 -2.98 17.66 2.48
CA PRO A 101 -3.96 18.10 1.49
C PRO A 101 -4.84 19.23 2.03
N SER A 102 -5.14 20.21 1.19
CA SER A 102 -6.16 21.20 1.53
C SER A 102 -7.53 20.55 1.68
N SER A 103 -8.41 21.12 2.49
CA SER A 103 -9.78 20.60 2.70
C SER A 103 -10.65 20.58 1.43
N GLN A 104 -10.21 21.24 0.36
CA GLN A 104 -10.86 21.20 -0.96
C GLN A 104 -10.47 19.96 -1.77
N ASN A 105 -9.44 19.23 -1.34
CA ASN A 105 -9.05 17.99 -1.95
C ASN A 105 -9.99 16.87 -1.46
N LEU A 106 -10.95 16.47 -2.30
CA LEU A 106 -11.85 15.35 -2.01
C LEU A 106 -11.14 13.98 -1.96
N THR A 107 -9.82 13.97 -2.15
CA THR A 107 -8.99 12.78 -2.13
C THR A 107 -7.84 12.91 -1.14
N SER A 108 -7.47 11.80 -0.53
CA SER A 108 -6.35 11.71 0.40
C SER A 108 -5.02 11.74 -0.36
N ARG A 109 -4.59 12.90 -0.88
CA ARG A 109 -3.26 13.11 -1.48
C ARG A 109 -2.33 13.84 -0.53
N GLY A 110 -1.03 13.55 -0.59
CA GLY A 110 -0.04 14.14 0.29
C GLY A 110 0.06 13.45 1.64
N TYR A 111 0.48 14.22 2.64
CA TYR A 111 0.86 13.71 3.96
C TYR A 111 -0.36 13.47 4.87
N THR A 112 -0.35 12.31 5.53
CA THR A 112 -1.27 11.94 6.61
C THR A 112 -0.48 11.83 7.92
N HIS A 113 -0.90 12.61 8.92
CA HIS A 113 -0.23 12.68 10.22
C HIS A 113 -0.11 11.32 10.92
N TYR A 114 0.95 11.21 11.72
CA TYR A 114 1.08 10.14 12.70
C TYR A 114 -0.17 10.06 13.59
N LYS A 115 -0.75 8.85 13.75
CA LYS A 115 -1.98 8.62 14.53
C LYS A 115 -3.24 9.32 13.99
N ALA A 116 -3.28 9.65 12.69
CA ALA A 116 -4.48 10.25 12.10
C ALA A 116 -5.68 9.30 12.06
N GLU A 117 -5.45 8.01 11.78
CA GLU A 117 -6.53 7.05 11.55
C GLU A 117 -6.87 6.21 12.78
N GLU A 118 -8.17 6.03 13.03
CA GLU A 118 -8.69 5.07 14.00
C GLU A 118 -8.74 3.68 13.37
N VAL A 119 -8.18 2.70 14.07
CA VAL A 119 -8.17 1.31 13.64
C VAL A 119 -9.56 0.74 13.89
N ASP A 120 -10.41 0.76 12.87
CA ASP A 120 -11.76 0.17 12.80
C ASP A 120 -12.90 1.01 13.43
N VAL A 121 -13.66 1.70 12.58
CA VAL A 121 -14.79 2.59 12.97
C VAL A 121 -16.06 1.77 13.28
N PHE A 122 -16.09 0.46 13.01
CA PHE A 122 -17.30 -0.36 13.11
C PHE A 122 -17.42 -1.17 14.42
N LEU A 123 -16.45 -1.06 15.34
CA LEU A 123 -16.47 -1.74 16.62
C LEU A 123 -16.81 -0.80 17.79
N THR A 124 -17.61 -1.28 18.74
CA THR A 124 -18.14 -0.54 19.89
C THR A 124 -17.11 -0.20 20.98
N ARG A 125 -15.81 -0.28 20.70
CA ARG A 125 -14.74 0.05 21.65
C ARG A 125 -13.73 1.00 21.01
N PRO A 126 -13.32 2.08 21.71
CA PRO A 126 -12.26 2.95 21.22
C PRO A 126 -10.97 2.14 21.07
N ARG A 127 -10.43 2.07 19.86
CA ARG A 127 -9.16 1.41 19.54
C ARG A 127 -8.03 2.45 19.50
N PRO A 128 -6.78 2.05 19.80
CA PRO A 128 -5.63 2.92 19.62
C PRO A 128 -5.52 3.34 18.15
N ARG A 129 -5.20 4.62 17.94
CA ARG A 129 -4.91 5.18 16.61
C ARG A 129 -3.72 4.46 15.98
N ALA A 130 -3.76 4.29 14.67
CA ALA A 130 -2.69 3.61 13.94
C ALA A 130 -1.35 4.32 14.16
N LEU A 131 -0.33 3.60 14.62
CA LEU A 131 1.02 4.14 14.83
C LEU A 131 1.78 4.24 13.51
N ARG A 132 1.22 4.99 12.57
CA ARG A 132 1.80 5.24 11.24
C ARG A 132 1.57 6.67 10.82
N GLU A 133 2.51 7.18 10.05
CA GLU A 133 2.31 8.29 9.13
C GLU A 133 2.24 7.73 7.71
N ALA A 134 1.72 8.50 6.75
CA ALA A 134 1.68 8.07 5.36
C ALA A 134 1.81 9.25 4.39
N PHE A 135 2.19 8.92 3.16
CA PHE A 135 2.19 9.84 2.04
C PHE A 135 1.45 9.16 0.89
N SER A 136 0.36 9.76 0.45
CA SER A 136 -0.51 9.20 -0.58
C SER A 136 -0.36 9.98 -1.88
N PHE A 137 -0.14 9.27 -2.98
CA PHE A 137 -0.01 9.85 -4.30
C PHE A 137 -0.82 9.03 -5.32
N GLY A 138 -1.04 9.60 -6.49
CA GLY A 138 -1.69 8.89 -7.58
C GLY A 138 -1.46 9.58 -8.91
N PRO A 139 -2.30 9.31 -9.92
CA PRO A 139 -2.09 9.87 -11.25
C PRO A 139 -2.17 11.39 -11.18
N ALA A 140 -1.34 12.07 -11.97
CA ALA A 140 -1.43 13.50 -12.15
C ALA A 140 -2.84 13.89 -12.63
N ASP A 141 -3.27 15.08 -12.21
CA ASP A 141 -4.65 15.59 -12.28
C ASP A 141 -5.47 15.19 -13.51
N HIS A 142 -6.75 14.88 -13.26
CA HIS A 142 -7.86 14.93 -14.21
C HIS A 142 -7.71 14.11 -15.51
N GLN A 143 -7.31 12.84 -15.40
CA GLN A 143 -7.68 11.91 -16.45
C GLN A 143 -9.20 11.65 -16.40
N ASN A 144 -9.89 12.03 -17.49
CA ASN A 144 -11.30 11.68 -17.76
C ASN A 144 -12.36 12.27 -16.80
N GLY A 145 -12.13 13.46 -16.24
CA GLY A 145 -13.15 14.18 -15.45
C GLY A 145 -13.49 13.56 -14.09
N ARG A 146 -12.66 12.62 -13.60
CA ARG A 146 -12.80 12.06 -12.24
C ARG A 146 -12.02 12.91 -11.24
N PRO A 147 -12.60 13.27 -10.08
CA PRO A 147 -11.94 14.10 -9.09
C PRO A 147 -10.91 13.28 -8.30
N PHE A 148 -9.76 13.01 -8.90
CA PHE A 148 -8.67 12.31 -8.23
C PHE A 148 -7.79 13.21 -7.36
N GLY A 149 -8.10 14.52 -7.34
CA GLY A 149 -7.38 15.55 -6.60
C GLY A 149 -5.95 15.78 -7.06
N THR A 150 -5.43 16.98 -6.82
CA THR A 150 -4.03 17.30 -7.10
C THR A 150 -3.11 16.64 -6.07
N ASN A 151 -2.00 16.06 -6.51
CA ASN A 151 -0.95 15.60 -5.60
C ASN A 151 -0.29 16.81 -4.89
N THR A 152 -0.10 16.72 -3.58
CA THR A 152 0.60 17.74 -2.78
C THR A 152 2.02 17.26 -2.50
N TYR A 153 2.94 17.56 -3.42
CA TYR A 153 4.35 17.15 -3.32
C TYR A 153 5.20 18.15 -2.51
N PRO A 154 6.29 17.69 -1.88
CA PRO A 154 7.25 18.56 -1.19
C PRO A 154 8.11 19.33 -2.20
N ASP A 155 8.14 20.66 -2.06
CA ASP A 155 9.04 21.53 -2.85
C ASP A 155 10.48 21.54 -2.32
N PHE A 156 10.70 21.00 -1.12
CA PHE A 156 12.00 20.96 -0.44
C PHE A 156 12.83 19.70 -0.77
N ILE A 157 12.30 18.77 -1.58
CA ILE A 157 13.02 17.59 -2.08
C ILE A 157 12.94 17.63 -3.62
N PRO A 158 13.98 18.14 -4.31
CA PRO A 158 13.93 18.43 -5.75
C PRO A 158 13.49 17.25 -6.62
N ASP A 159 13.97 16.03 -6.30
CA ASP A 159 13.72 14.82 -7.10
C ASP A 159 12.49 14.02 -6.64
N PHE A 160 11.73 14.51 -5.65
CA PHE A 160 10.60 13.76 -5.08
C PHE A 160 9.55 13.42 -6.13
N ARG A 161 9.05 14.44 -6.85
CA ARG A 161 8.04 14.24 -7.88
C ARG A 161 8.53 13.33 -9.01
N PRO A 162 9.70 13.57 -9.64
CA PRO A 162 10.23 12.68 -10.67
C PRO A 162 10.30 11.21 -10.23
N CYS A 163 10.77 10.92 -9.01
CA CYS A 163 10.86 9.56 -8.49
C CYS A 163 9.48 8.91 -8.29
N ILE A 164 8.53 9.65 -7.72
CA ILE A 164 7.17 9.16 -7.46
C ILE A 164 6.42 8.90 -8.78
N ASP A 165 6.48 9.85 -9.72
CA ASP A 165 5.81 9.76 -11.01
C ASP A 165 6.39 8.62 -11.87
N ALA A 166 7.71 8.40 -11.82
CA ALA A 166 8.37 7.27 -12.50
C ALA A 166 7.92 5.92 -11.94
N TYR A 167 7.86 5.77 -10.62
CA TYR A 167 7.37 4.54 -9.99
C TYR A 167 5.89 4.30 -10.32
N TYR A 168 5.06 5.33 -10.23
CA TYR A 168 3.64 5.23 -10.53
C TYR A 168 3.40 4.76 -11.98
N THR A 169 4.15 5.33 -12.94
CA THR A 169 4.08 4.92 -14.36
C THR A 169 4.44 3.44 -14.55
N GLU A 170 5.48 2.94 -13.88
CA GLU A 170 5.84 1.52 -13.94
C GLU A 170 4.80 0.61 -13.29
N MET A 171 4.16 1.07 -12.21
CA MET A 171 3.08 0.33 -11.57
C MET A 171 1.82 0.29 -12.45
N GLU A 172 1.49 1.34 -13.20
CA GLU A 172 0.40 1.31 -14.20
C GLU A 172 0.69 0.33 -15.34
N ARG A 173 1.96 0.23 -15.77
CA ARG A 173 2.38 -0.80 -16.75
C ARG A 173 2.16 -2.20 -16.18
N LEU A 174 2.58 -2.44 -14.94
CA LEU A 174 2.40 -3.72 -14.25
C LEU A 174 0.92 -4.04 -14.01
N GLU A 175 0.10 -3.05 -13.68
CA GLU A 175 -1.35 -3.21 -13.52
C GLU A 175 -1.98 -3.80 -14.77
N LYS A 176 -1.65 -3.29 -15.96
CA LYS A 176 -2.16 -3.82 -17.24
C LYS A 176 -1.79 -5.28 -17.44
N VAL A 177 -0.56 -5.66 -17.08
CA VAL A 177 -0.10 -7.06 -17.12
C VAL A 177 -0.90 -7.94 -16.17
N MET A 178 -1.11 -7.48 -14.93
CA MET A 178 -1.90 -8.23 -13.94
C MET A 178 -3.36 -8.35 -14.36
N LEU A 179 -3.97 -7.30 -14.92
CA LEU A 179 -5.32 -7.31 -15.45
C LEU A 179 -5.49 -8.32 -16.59
N GLU A 180 -4.49 -8.45 -17.47
CA GLU A 180 -4.47 -9.50 -18.49
C GLU A 180 -4.51 -10.90 -17.85
N ILE A 181 -3.64 -11.15 -16.87
CA ILE A 181 -3.58 -12.45 -16.18
C ILE A 181 -4.90 -12.75 -15.46
N PHE A 182 -5.49 -11.77 -14.76
CA PHE A 182 -6.78 -11.92 -14.10
C PHE A 182 -7.91 -12.18 -15.09
N THR A 183 -7.91 -11.50 -16.23
CA THR A 183 -8.90 -11.71 -17.30
C THR A 183 -8.83 -13.15 -17.82
N LEU A 184 -7.62 -13.67 -18.06
CA LEU A 184 -7.42 -15.06 -18.48
C LEU A 184 -7.82 -16.07 -17.40
N ALA A 185 -7.51 -15.78 -16.12
CA ALA A 185 -7.92 -16.61 -14.99
C ALA A 185 -9.45 -16.69 -14.85
N LEU A 186 -10.14 -15.56 -14.97
CA LEU A 186 -11.60 -15.50 -14.95
C LEU A 186 -12.22 -16.23 -16.14
N ALA A 187 -11.69 -16.04 -17.35
CA ALA A 187 -12.15 -16.74 -18.55
C ALA A 187 -11.98 -18.26 -18.43
N ARG A 188 -10.89 -18.71 -17.79
CA ARG A 188 -10.66 -20.13 -17.48
C ARG A 188 -11.66 -20.67 -16.46
N ALA A 189 -11.90 -19.94 -15.37
CA ALA A 189 -12.85 -20.35 -14.33
C ALA A 189 -14.27 -20.50 -14.90
N SER A 190 -14.69 -19.57 -15.79
CA SER A 190 -15.98 -19.63 -16.47
C SER A 190 -16.16 -20.87 -17.34
N LYS A 191 -15.10 -21.32 -18.04
CA LYS A 191 -15.13 -22.55 -18.86
C LYS A 191 -15.15 -23.84 -18.03
N ALA A 192 -14.76 -23.78 -16.76
CA ALA A 192 -14.72 -24.92 -15.85
C ALA A 192 -16.00 -25.04 -14.98
N ALA A 193 -16.90 -24.06 -15.07
CA ALA A 193 -18.20 -24.11 -14.39
C ALA A 193 -19.13 -25.13 -15.09
N PRO A 194 -19.82 -26.01 -14.34
CA PRO A 194 -20.69 -27.04 -14.88
C PRO A 194 -21.97 -26.48 -15.53
#